data_AF-A0A2E0WYE8-F1
#
_entry.id   AF-A0A2E0WYE8-F1
#
_cell.length_a   1.000
_cell.length_b   1.000
_cell.length_c   1.000
_cell.angle_alpha   90.00
_cell.angle_beta   90.00
_cell.angle_gamma   90.00
#
_symmetry.space_group_name_H-M   'P 1'
#
loop_
_entity.id
_entity.type
_entity.pdbx_description
1 polymer ?
#
loop_
_entity_poly.entity_id
_entity_poly.type
_entity_poly.pdbx_seq_one_letter_code
_entity_poly.pdbx_strand_id
1 'polypeptide(L)'
;MCCGPIFGRLGKPFVILQAAGLLFLGCWIIWHGDELTAFMLHLVGEEAALGEANVVRDASGGVLLTNPAAMARWAVLVYGAATLLIVAAATLLVLVARDSAHVGRDNPAAARSSE
;
A
#
# COMPACT_ATOMS: atom_id res chain seq x y z
N MET A 1 28.54 24.08 13.59
CA MET A 1 27.08 24.15 13.36
C MET A 1 26.44 22.94 14.02
N CYS A 2 25.89 23.13 15.23
CA CYS A 2 25.21 22.09 15.97
C CYS A 2 23.77 21.96 15.44
N CYS A 3 23.53 21.04 14.50
CA CYS A 3 22.18 20.63 14.17
C CYS A 3 21.74 19.60 15.23
N GLY A 4 20.92 20.05 16.17
CA GLY A 4 20.48 19.24 17.31
C GLY A 4 19.63 18.03 16.91
N PRO A 5 19.60 16.98 17.75
CA PRO A 5 18.89 15.73 17.48
C PRO A 5 17.38 15.88 17.74
N ILE A 6 16.69 16.73 16.98
CA ILE A 6 15.21 16.81 17.03
C ILE A 6 14.58 15.57 16.37
N PHE A 7 15.33 14.88 15.50
CA PHE A 7 14.92 13.60 14.88
C PHE A 7 15.08 12.37 15.80
N GLY A 8 15.71 12.49 16.98
CA GLY A 8 16.17 11.32 17.75
C GLY A 8 15.09 10.52 18.49
N ARG A 9 13.92 11.12 18.80
CA ARG A 9 12.84 10.45 19.57
C ARG A 9 11.44 10.53 18.98
N LEU A 10 11.12 11.54 18.16
CA LEU A 10 9.81 11.64 17.48
C LEU A 10 9.74 10.84 16.17
N GLY A 11 10.86 10.51 15.53
CA GLY A 11 10.87 9.89 14.20
C GLY A 11 10.32 8.46 14.19
N LYS A 12 10.71 7.61 15.15
CA LYS A 12 10.30 6.20 15.20
C LYS A 12 8.79 5.99 15.33
N PRO A 13 8.08 6.59 16.30
CA PRO A 13 6.62 6.40 16.40
C PRO A 13 5.89 6.95 15.18
N PHE A 14 6.39 8.04 14.58
CA PHE A 14 5.83 8.58 13.35
C PHE A 14 5.99 7.62 12.16
N VAL A 15 7.18 7.03 11.97
CA VAL A 15 7.42 6.05 10.90
C VAL A 15 6.60 4.77 11.11
N ILE A 16 6.47 4.30 12.35
CA ILE A 16 5.60 3.15 12.67
C ILE A 16 4.14 3.48 12.35
N LEU A 17 3.67 4.68 12.68
CA LEU A 17 2.32 5.12 12.34
C LEU A 17 2.10 5.18 10.82
N GLN A 18 3.08 5.69 10.07
CA GLN A 18 3.03 5.67 8.60
C GLN A 18 2.98 4.24 8.05
N ALA A 19 3.82 3.34 8.56
CA ALA A 19 3.81 1.94 8.15
C ALA A 19 2.46 1.27 8.45
N ALA A 20 1.88 1.53 9.63
CA ALA A 20 0.56 1.03 9.98
C ALA A 20 -0.54 1.57 9.04
N GLY A 21 -0.50 2.86 8.71
CA GLY A 21 -1.44 3.48 7.77
C GLY A 21 -1.33 2.90 6.36
N LEU A 22 -0.11 2.72 5.85
CA LEU A 22 0.16 2.10 4.55
C LEU A 22 -0.31 0.65 4.49
N LEU A 23 -0.03 -0.12 5.56
CA LEU A 23 -0.45 -1.51 5.65
C LEU A 23 -1.97 -1.63 5.70
N PHE A 24 -2.63 -0.81 6.54
CA PHE A 24 -4.09 -0.77 6.63
C PHE A 24 -4.72 -0.41 5.28
N LEU A 25 -4.21 0.63 4.62
CA LEU A 25 -4.72 1.06 3.32
C LEU A 25 -4.51 -0.02 2.25
N GLY A 26 -3.35 -0.67 2.22
CA GLY A 26 -3.07 -1.78 1.30
C GLY A 26 -4.02 -2.96 1.52
N CYS A 27 -4.23 -3.38 2.77
CA CYS A 27 -5.18 -4.43 3.11
C CYS A 27 -6.62 -4.05 2.76
N TRP A 28 -7.01 -2.80 3.02
CA TRP A 28 -8.33 -2.28 2.68
C TRP A 28 -8.59 -2.33 1.17
N ILE A 29 -7.60 -1.92 0.36
CA ILE A 29 -7.69 -1.99 -1.11
C ILE A 29 -7.78 -3.44 -1.58
N ILE A 30 -7.04 -4.38 -0.98
CA ILE A 30 -7.16 -5.81 -1.33
C ILE A 30 -8.58 -6.31 -1.02
N TRP A 31 -9.12 -5.96 0.14
CA TRP A 31 -10.44 -6.40 0.58
C TRP A 31 -11.57 -5.86 -0.33
N HIS A 32 -11.48 -4.60 -0.73
CA HIS A 32 -12.46 -3.93 -1.59
C HIS A 32 -12.02 -3.84 -3.07
N GLY A 33 -11.07 -4.67 -3.50
CA GLY A 33 -10.39 -4.51 -4.79
C GLY A 33 -11.32 -4.63 -6.00
N ASP A 34 -12.29 -5.54 -5.94
CA ASP A 34 -13.27 -5.75 -7.02
C ASP A 34 -14.19 -4.53 -7.18
N GLU A 35 -14.69 -3.99 -6.06
CA GLU A 35 -15.54 -2.79 -6.03
C GLU A 35 -14.77 -1.55 -6.52
N LEU A 36 -13.52 -1.39 -6.08
CA LEU A 36 -12.63 -0.32 -6.52
C LEU A 36 -12.32 -0.40 -8.02
N THR A 37 -12.08 -1.60 -8.54
CA THR A 37 -11.83 -1.82 -9.97
C THR A 37 -13.06 -1.45 -10.80
N ALA A 38 -14.26 -1.91 -10.37
CA ALA A 38 -15.52 -1.55 -11.02
C ALA A 38 -15.79 -0.04 -10.96
N PHE A 39 -15.54 0.59 -9.81
CA PHE A 39 -15.70 2.03 -9.65
C PHE A 39 -14.73 2.83 -10.53
N MET A 40 -13.46 2.43 -10.63
CA MET A 40 -12.50 3.06 -11.54
C MET A 40 -12.89 2.94 -13.00
N LEU A 41 -13.35 1.76 -13.43
CA LEU A 41 -13.88 1.53 -14.77
C LEU A 41 -15.07 2.45 -15.07
N HIS A 42 -15.97 2.62 -14.10
CA HIS A 42 -17.12 3.50 -14.22
C HIS A 42 -16.71 4.97 -14.33
N LEU A 43 -15.75 5.43 -13.52
CA LEU A 43 -15.24 6.82 -13.55
C LEU A 43 -14.58 7.18 -14.89
N VAL A 44 -13.84 6.25 -15.49
CA VAL A 44 -13.18 6.46 -16.79
C VAL A 44 -14.18 6.33 -17.95
N GLY A 45 -15.30 5.65 -17.72
CA GLY A 45 -16.25 5.24 -18.75
C GLY A 45 -15.91 3.84 -19.25
N GLU A 46 -16.84 2.91 -19.10
CA GLU A 46 -16.68 1.49 -19.43
C GLU A 46 -16.24 1.29 -20.89
N GLU A 47 -16.80 2.07 -21.81
CA GLU A 47 -16.51 2.01 -23.25
C GLU A 47 -15.10 2.50 -23.57
N ALA A 48 -14.61 3.53 -22.87
CA ALA A 48 -13.23 4.00 -23.01
C ALA A 48 -12.23 3.04 -22.36
N ALA A 49 -12.62 2.42 -21.25
CA ALA A 49 -11.75 1.56 -20.45
C ALA A 49 -11.63 0.12 -20.99
N LEU A 50 -12.68 -0.40 -21.65
CA LEU A 50 -12.78 -1.79 -22.12
C LEU A 50 -12.97 -1.89 -23.64
N GLY A 51 -13.32 -0.79 -24.31
CA GLY A 51 -13.69 -0.72 -25.72
C GLY A 51 -15.20 -0.91 -25.93
N GLU A 52 -15.82 -0.08 -26.78
CA GLU A 52 -17.27 -0.09 -27.05
C GLU A 52 -17.83 -1.48 -27.39
N ALA A 53 -17.11 -2.26 -28.21
CA ALA A 53 -17.53 -3.61 -28.62
C ALA A 53 -17.58 -4.62 -27.46
N ASN A 54 -17.01 -4.28 -26.29
CA ASN A 54 -16.92 -5.15 -25.13
C ASN A 54 -17.83 -4.73 -23.97
N VAL A 55 -18.72 -3.76 -24.20
CA VAL A 55 -19.68 -3.26 -23.22
C VAL A 55 -21.08 -3.54 -23.76
N VAL A 56 -21.77 -4.49 -23.14
CA VAL A 56 -23.16 -4.81 -23.50
C VAL A 56 -24.06 -4.25 -22.41
N ARG A 57 -24.88 -3.26 -22.77
CA ARG A 57 -25.87 -2.67 -21.86
C ARG A 57 -27.19 -3.41 -22.00
N ASP A 58 -27.76 -3.81 -20.87
CA ASP A 58 -29.09 -4.38 -20.80
C ASP A 58 -30.16 -3.27 -20.71
N ALA A 59 -31.38 -3.57 -21.17
CA ALA A 59 -32.52 -2.65 -21.10
C ALA A 59 -32.93 -2.31 -19.66
N SER A 60 -32.53 -3.13 -18.69
CA SER A 60 -32.68 -2.90 -17.25
C SER A 60 -31.68 -1.90 -16.66
N GLY A 61 -30.71 -1.44 -17.46
CA GLY A 61 -29.60 -0.59 -17.00
C GLY A 61 -28.39 -1.37 -16.48
N GLY A 62 -28.42 -2.71 -16.49
CA GLY A 62 -27.25 -3.53 -16.20
C GLY A 62 -26.17 -3.43 -17.28
N VAL A 63 -24.91 -3.64 -16.91
CA VAL A 63 -23.78 -3.65 -17.85
C VAL A 63 -23.03 -4.97 -17.74
N LEU A 64 -22.88 -5.65 -18.87
CA LEU A 64 -22.06 -6.84 -19.02
C LEU A 64 -20.75 -6.47 -19.69
N LEU A 65 -19.65 -6.74 -18.98
CA LEU A 65 -18.29 -6.46 -19.43
C LEU A 65 -17.66 -7.76 -19.97
N THR A 66 -17.29 -7.78 -21.25
CA THR A 66 -16.89 -9.04 -21.95
C THR A 66 -15.41 -9.11 -22.29
N ASN A 67 -14.60 -8.14 -21.85
CA ASN A 67 -13.15 -8.10 -22.10
C ASN A 67 -12.34 -8.45 -20.83
N PRO A 68 -12.12 -9.74 -20.54
CA PRO A 68 -11.42 -10.16 -19.32
C PRO A 68 -9.96 -9.69 -19.29
N ALA A 69 -9.31 -9.52 -20.45
CA ALA A 69 -7.94 -9.05 -20.53
C ALA A 69 -7.82 -7.58 -20.11
N ALA A 70 -8.75 -6.73 -20.53
CA ALA A 70 -8.79 -5.35 -20.10
C ALA A 70 -9.18 -5.24 -18.61
N MET A 71 -10.15 -6.04 -18.13
CA MET A 71 -10.48 -6.10 -16.70
C MET A 71 -9.27 -6.51 -15.85
N ALA A 72 -8.49 -7.50 -16.30
CA ALA A 72 -7.27 -7.92 -15.61
C ALA A 72 -6.22 -6.79 -15.53
N ARG A 73 -6.09 -5.94 -16.56
CA ARG A 73 -5.18 -4.77 -16.50
C ARG A 73 -5.59 -3.80 -15.42
N TRP A 74 -6.89 -3.49 -15.31
CA TRP A 74 -7.41 -2.61 -14.27
C TRP A 74 -7.26 -3.21 -12.88
N ALA A 75 -7.56 -4.50 -12.73
CA ALA A 75 -7.31 -5.21 -11.48
C ALA A 75 -5.82 -5.18 -11.08
N VAL A 76 -4.91 -5.41 -12.03
CA VAL A 76 -3.46 -5.34 -11.78
C VAL A 76 -3.04 -3.95 -11.31
N LEU A 77 -3.64 -2.87 -11.82
CA LEU A 77 -3.34 -1.52 -11.32
C LEU A 77 -3.77 -1.35 -9.85
N VAL A 78 -4.98 -1.79 -9.51
CA VAL A 78 -5.52 -1.68 -8.14
C VAL A 78 -4.74 -2.56 -7.16
N TYR A 79 -4.61 -3.85 -7.45
CA TYR A 79 -3.89 -4.80 -6.60
C TYR A 79 -2.38 -4.55 -6.59
N GLY A 80 -1.81 -4.08 -7.71
CA GLY A 80 -0.42 -3.64 -7.79
C GLY A 80 -0.15 -2.45 -6.87
N ALA A 81 -1.02 -1.43 -6.87
CA ALA A 81 -0.91 -0.31 -5.93
C ALA A 81 -1.01 -0.79 -4.47
N ALA A 82 -1.96 -1.68 -4.16
CA ALA A 82 -2.09 -2.26 -2.83
C ALA A 82 -0.84 -3.01 -2.37
N THR A 83 -0.25 -3.81 -3.28
CA THR A 83 0.98 -4.56 -3.02
C THR A 83 2.14 -3.61 -2.74
N LEU A 84 2.27 -2.52 -3.51
CA LEU A 84 3.30 -1.51 -3.28
C LEU A 84 3.16 -0.83 -1.92
N LEU A 85 1.93 -0.52 -1.47
CA LEU A 85 1.68 0.04 -0.14
C LEU A 85 2.13 -0.93 0.97
N ILE A 86 1.83 -2.22 0.83
CA ILE A 86 2.23 -3.26 1.79
C ILE A 86 3.75 -3.43 1.81
N VAL A 87 4.40 -3.47 0.65
CA VAL A 87 5.86 -3.57 0.54
C VAL A 87 6.54 -2.33 1.14
N ALA A 88 6.00 -1.14 0.91
CA ALA A 88 6.49 0.09 1.51
C ALA A 88 6.38 0.05 3.04
N ALA A 89 5.22 -0.37 3.57
CA ALA A 89 5.02 -0.56 5.01
C ALA A 89 6.04 -1.55 5.61
N ALA A 90 6.22 -2.71 4.98
CA ALA A 90 7.18 -3.71 5.42
C ALA A 90 8.62 -3.17 5.39
N THR A 91 8.97 -2.41 4.34
CA THR A 91 10.29 -1.78 4.23
C THR A 91 10.54 -0.79 5.36
N LEU A 92 9.57 0.07 5.69
CA LEU A 92 9.67 1.00 6.82
C LEU A 92 9.87 0.26 8.15
N LEU A 93 9.11 -0.81 8.40
CA LEU A 93 9.25 -1.61 9.61
C LEU A 93 10.63 -2.28 9.71
N VAL A 94 11.15 -2.82 8.61
CA VAL A 94 12.51 -3.40 8.56
C VAL A 94 13.58 -2.35 8.86
N LEU A 95 13.43 -1.13 8.31
CA LEU A 95 14.37 -0.03 8.58
C LEU A 95 14.36 0.38 10.06
N VAL A 96 13.17 0.49 10.66
CA VAL A 96 13.01 0.80 12.10
C VAL A 96 13.61 -0.31 12.98
N ALA A 97 13.41 -1.57 12.61
CA ALA A 97 13.97 -2.71 13.32
C ALA A 97 15.51 -2.74 13.25
N ARG A 98 16.09 -2.49 12.07
CA ARG A 98 17.54 -2.43 11.87
C ARG A 98 18.19 -1.31 12.70
N ASP A 99 17.61 -0.12 12.68
CA ASP A 99 18.12 1.00 13.49
C ASP A 99 18.11 0.67 15.00
N SER A 100 17.03 0.03 15.48
CA SER A 100 16.91 -0.36 16.89
C SER A 100 17.93 -1.43 17.29
N ALA A 101 18.30 -2.34 16.37
CA ALA A 101 19.34 -3.35 16.60
C ALA A 101 20.76 -2.74 16.66
N HIS A 102 21.06 -1.73 15.84
CA HIS A 102 22.34 -1.01 15.89
C HIS A 102 22.52 -0.26 17.20
N VAL A 103 21.50 0.48 17.65
CA VAL A 103 21.52 1.20 18.94
C VAL A 103 21.71 0.25 20.13
N GLY A 104 21.15 -0.96 20.08
CA GLY A 104 21.34 -1.98 21.12
C GLY A 104 22.76 -2.52 21.19
N ARG A 105 23.43 -2.71 20.04
CA ARG A 105 24.81 -3.21 19.95
C ARG A 105 25.82 -2.19 20.46
N ASP A 106 25.59 -0.91 20.20
CA ASP A 106 26.53 0.16 20.54
C ASP A 106 26.33 0.68 21.97
N ASN A 107 25.44 0.08 22.77
CA ASN A 107 25.19 0.47 24.16
C ASN A 107 26.12 -0.28 25.14
N PRO A 108 27.19 0.36 25.68
CA PRO A 108 28.16 -0.27 26.57
C PRO A 108 27.60 -0.64 27.96
N ALA A 109 26.35 -0.26 28.26
CA ALA A 109 25.63 -0.71 29.45
C ALA A 109 25.08 -2.14 29.31
N ALA A 110 24.72 -2.58 28.09
CA ALA A 110 24.23 -3.94 27.84
C ALA A 110 25.36 -4.99 27.90
N ALA A 111 26.60 -4.59 27.58
CA ALA A 111 27.77 -5.46 27.65
C ALA A 111 28.25 -5.74 29.10
N ARG A 112 27.83 -4.93 30.08
CA ARG A 112 28.24 -5.04 31.49
C ARG A 112 27.25 -5.80 32.38
N SER A 113 26.08 -6.17 31.89
CA SER A 113 25.11 -6.98 32.63
C SER A 113 25.21 -8.49 32.38
N SER A 114 26.21 -8.92 31.61
CA SER A 114 26.50 -10.32 31.31
C SER A 114 27.76 -10.85 32.00
N GLU A 115 28.38 -10.06 32.90
CA GLU A 115 29.47 -10.46 33.79
C GLU A 115 28.96 -10.67 35.22
#